data_AF-A0A7Y8NTM5-F1
#
_entry.id   AF-A0A7Y8NTM5-F1
#
_cell.length_a   1.000
_cell.length_b   1.000
_cell.length_c   1.000
_cell.angle_alpha   90.00
_cell.angle_beta   90.00
_cell.angle_gamma   90.00
#
_symmetry.space_group_name_H-M   'P 1'
#
loop_
_entity.id
_entity.type
_entity.pdbx_description
1 polymer ?
#
loop_
_entity_poly.entity_id
_entity_poly.type
_entity_poly.pdbx_seq_one_letter_code
_entity_poly.pdbx_strand_id
1 'polypeptide(L)'
;MTRWPIFATFFVLTAIISCNRKNNDSKEIFRKISWIEGNWINEKDSTYHEIWKRTNDSTYIGISTSNNGKDSLVEENLKIILHKNTITFYNEIEEQTEESTPQAFTFSSSNSDTLIFTNKENFYPNKITYKHLTDNNISVKIERIGAGDTIKYEFILKRKK
;
A
#
# COMPACT_ATOMS: atom_id res chain seq x y z
N MET A 1 -70.78 14.91 -11.54
CA MET A 1 -69.71 15.14 -10.53
C MET A 1 -69.47 13.80 -9.85
N THR A 2 -68.30 13.18 -9.72
CA THR A 2 -66.91 13.46 -10.09
C THR A 2 -66.14 12.15 -9.83
N ARG A 3 -65.39 11.67 -10.84
CA ARG A 3 -64.01 11.11 -10.79
C ARG A 3 -63.70 9.86 -9.93
N TRP A 4 -63.23 8.80 -10.62
CA TRP A 4 -62.30 7.72 -10.18
C TRP A 4 -60.92 8.33 -9.74
N PRO A 5 -59.94 7.66 -9.06
CA PRO A 5 -59.39 6.32 -9.39
C PRO A 5 -58.98 5.37 -8.22
N ILE A 6 -58.95 4.07 -8.56
CA ILE A 6 -57.99 2.98 -8.22
C ILE A 6 -56.90 3.30 -7.17
N PHE A 7 -56.76 2.45 -6.13
CA PHE A 7 -55.42 2.12 -5.58
C PHE A 7 -55.35 0.67 -5.12
N ALA A 8 -54.76 -0.17 -5.98
CA ALA A 8 -54.22 -1.47 -5.62
C ALA A 8 -52.91 -1.26 -4.87
N THR A 9 -52.88 -1.53 -3.57
CA THR A 9 -51.65 -1.43 -2.78
C THR A 9 -50.99 -2.80 -2.71
N PHE A 10 -50.24 -3.13 -3.76
CA PHE A 10 -49.33 -4.26 -3.81
C PHE A 10 -48.17 -3.97 -2.84
N PHE A 11 -48.16 -4.62 -1.67
CA PHE A 11 -47.11 -4.46 -0.66
C PHE A 11 -45.87 -5.22 -1.15
N VAL A 12 -45.04 -4.56 -1.98
CA VAL A 12 -43.73 -5.09 -2.37
C VAL A 12 -42.80 -4.99 -1.17
N LEU A 13 -42.57 -6.12 -0.49
CA LEU A 13 -41.44 -6.28 0.41
C LEU A 13 -40.16 -6.34 -0.44
N THR A 14 -39.57 -5.19 -0.77
CA THR A 14 -38.24 -5.15 -1.36
C THR A 14 -37.21 -5.51 -0.29
N ALA A 15 -36.52 -6.62 -0.53
CA ALA A 15 -35.44 -7.10 0.31
C ALA A 15 -34.33 -6.04 0.44
N ILE A 16 -34.13 -5.55 1.67
CA ILE A 16 -32.94 -4.79 2.07
C ILE A 16 -31.75 -5.77 2.17
N ILE A 17 -31.19 -6.16 1.02
CA ILE A 17 -29.83 -6.70 0.97
C ILE A 17 -28.89 -5.50 0.92
N SER A 18 -28.77 -4.83 2.07
CA SER A 18 -27.90 -3.68 2.24
C SER A 18 -26.44 -4.15 2.37
N CYS A 19 -25.66 -3.86 1.33
CA CYS A 19 -24.22 -3.60 1.29
C CYS A 19 -23.30 -4.34 2.28
N ASN A 20 -22.66 -5.40 1.79
CA ASN A 20 -21.40 -5.92 2.37
C ASN A 20 -20.18 -5.80 1.42
N ARG A 21 -20.25 -4.92 0.40
CA ARG A 21 -19.25 -4.85 -0.69
C ARG A 21 -17.85 -4.43 -0.22
N LYS A 22 -17.72 -3.65 0.85
CA LYS A 22 -16.40 -3.17 1.30
C LYS A 22 -15.47 -4.30 1.77
N ASN A 23 -15.99 -5.33 2.45
CA ASN A 23 -15.19 -6.40 3.05
C ASN A 23 -14.44 -7.29 2.04
N ASN A 24 -14.93 -7.37 0.80
CA ASN A 24 -14.34 -8.23 -0.22
C ASN A 24 -13.21 -7.53 -0.98
N ASP A 25 -13.26 -6.21 -1.13
CA ASP A 25 -12.34 -5.48 -2.00
C ASP A 25 -10.91 -5.47 -1.45
N SER A 26 -10.70 -5.15 -0.16
CA SER A 26 -9.36 -5.11 0.43
C SER A 26 -8.71 -6.47 0.52
N LYS A 27 -9.48 -7.53 0.81
CA LYS A 27 -8.97 -8.90 0.84
C LYS A 27 -8.55 -9.38 -0.55
N GLU A 28 -9.36 -9.09 -1.58
CA GLU A 28 -9.02 -9.42 -2.97
C GLU A 28 -7.81 -8.62 -3.47
N ILE A 29 -7.71 -7.33 -3.13
CA ILE A 29 -6.52 -6.51 -3.41
C ILE A 29 -5.29 -7.16 -2.75
N PHE A 30 -5.35 -7.47 -1.45
CA PHE A 30 -4.23 -8.05 -0.71
C PHE A 30 -3.79 -9.43 -1.26
N ARG A 31 -4.72 -10.21 -1.80
CA ARG A 31 -4.41 -11.49 -2.47
C ARG A 31 -3.67 -11.29 -3.79
N LYS A 32 -3.89 -10.16 -4.47
CA LYS A 32 -3.30 -9.84 -5.79
C LYS A 32 -1.91 -9.19 -5.71
N ILE A 33 -1.44 -8.81 -4.52
CA ILE A 33 -0.13 -8.15 -4.36
C ILE A 33 1.06 -9.10 -4.22
N SER A 34 0.89 -10.39 -4.54
CA SER A 34 1.97 -11.39 -4.49
C SER A 34 3.16 -11.03 -5.38
N TRP A 35 2.98 -10.13 -6.36
CA TRP A 35 4.05 -9.61 -7.20
C TRP A 35 5.13 -8.87 -6.42
N ILE A 36 4.84 -8.37 -5.21
CA ILE A 36 5.83 -7.66 -4.38
C ILE A 36 6.85 -8.62 -3.76
N GLU A 37 6.51 -9.89 -3.58
CA GLU A 37 7.39 -10.88 -2.94
C GLU A 37 8.69 -11.07 -3.72
N GLY A 38 9.80 -11.22 -3.02
CA GLY A 38 11.12 -11.48 -3.58
C GLY A 38 12.19 -10.49 -3.17
N ASN A 39 13.35 -10.63 -3.81
CA ASN A 39 14.52 -9.78 -3.60
C ASN A 39 14.63 -8.79 -4.75
N TRP A 40 14.78 -7.52 -4.42
CA TRP A 40 14.71 -6.40 -5.34
C TRP A 40 15.94 -5.52 -5.17
N ILE A 41 16.52 -5.09 -6.29
CA ILE A 41 17.72 -4.24 -6.32
C ILE A 41 17.51 -3.09 -7.30
N ASN A 42 17.90 -1.88 -6.92
CA ASN A 42 17.83 -0.71 -7.79
C ASN A 42 18.71 -0.90 -9.03
N GLU A 43 18.10 -0.85 -10.21
CA GLU A 43 18.79 -1.13 -11.47
C GLU A 43 19.87 -0.09 -11.80
N LYS A 44 19.71 1.14 -11.31
CA LYS A 44 20.60 2.26 -11.65
C LYS A 44 21.98 2.15 -11.00
N ASP A 45 22.02 1.92 -9.69
CA ASP A 45 23.25 2.08 -8.90
C ASP A 45 23.40 1.03 -7.78
N SER A 46 22.45 0.10 -7.65
CA SER A 46 22.48 -0.93 -6.59
C SER A 46 22.59 -0.37 -5.16
N THR A 47 22.22 0.90 -4.93
CA THR A 47 22.28 1.52 -3.60
C THR A 47 21.05 1.26 -2.75
N TYR A 48 19.97 0.80 -3.37
CA TYR A 48 18.68 0.55 -2.71
C TYR A 48 18.20 -0.87 -2.99
N HIS A 49 17.87 -1.61 -1.94
CA HIS A 49 17.43 -2.99 -1.99
C HIS A 49 16.19 -3.16 -1.14
N GLU A 50 15.28 -4.02 -1.58
CA GLU A 50 14.17 -4.47 -0.76
C GLU A 50 14.05 -5.99 -0.82
N ILE A 51 13.71 -6.61 0.31
CA ILE A 51 13.34 -8.01 0.38
C ILE A 51 11.93 -8.08 0.94
N TRP A 52 11.04 -8.81 0.27
CA TRP A 52 9.65 -9.00 0.71
C TRP A 52 9.31 -10.48 0.82
N LYS A 53 8.61 -10.83 1.90
CA LYS A 53 8.13 -12.17 2.17
C LYS A 53 6.71 -12.13 2.72
N ARG A 54 5.82 -12.96 2.18
CA ARG A 54 4.53 -13.24 2.80
C ARG A 54 4.69 -14.18 3.99
N THR A 55 4.21 -13.79 5.16
CA THR A 55 4.26 -14.64 6.36
C THR A 55 2.94 -15.35 6.63
N ASN A 56 1.81 -14.78 6.19
CA ASN A 56 0.49 -15.38 6.30
C ASN A 56 -0.51 -14.68 5.34
N ASP A 57 -1.80 -15.01 5.47
CA ASP A 57 -2.86 -14.46 4.61
C ASP A 57 -3.18 -12.99 4.81
N SER A 58 -2.59 -12.36 5.83
CA SER A 58 -2.81 -10.99 6.23
C SER A 58 -1.53 -10.18 6.42
N THR A 59 -0.35 -10.74 6.13
CA THR A 59 0.91 -10.06 6.43
C THR A 59 2.00 -10.36 5.40
N TYR A 60 2.57 -9.27 4.86
CA TYR A 60 3.89 -9.26 4.24
C TYR A 60 4.85 -8.55 5.19
N ILE A 61 6.06 -9.10 5.33
CA ILE A 61 7.19 -8.43 5.97
C ILE A 61 8.21 -8.09 4.89
N GLY A 62 8.93 -7.01 5.09
CA GLY A 62 10.05 -6.67 4.24
C GLY A 62 11.16 -5.95 4.97
N ILE A 63 12.31 -5.88 4.32
CA ILE A 63 13.48 -5.13 4.77
C ILE A 63 13.92 -4.27 3.60
N SER A 64 14.06 -2.97 3.83
CA SER A 64 14.64 -2.00 2.89
C SER A 64 16.03 -1.62 3.38
N THR A 65 17.00 -1.61 2.47
CA THR A 65 18.35 -1.10 2.77
C THR A 65 18.76 -0.06 1.73
N SER A 66 19.26 1.09 2.20
CA SER A 66 19.75 2.17 1.36
C SER A 66 21.15 2.63 1.77
N ASN A 67 22.01 2.89 0.80
CA ASN A 67 23.32 3.48 1.03
C ASN A 67 23.32 4.93 0.52
N ASN A 68 23.37 5.89 1.44
CA ASN A 68 23.29 7.32 1.12
C ASN A 68 24.66 7.94 0.71
N GLY A 69 25.63 7.12 0.30
CA GLY A 69 26.89 7.56 -0.29
C GLY A 69 27.93 8.12 0.68
N LYS A 70 27.69 8.07 1.99
CA LYS A 70 28.59 8.55 3.07
C LYS A 70 28.87 7.48 4.14
N ASP A 71 28.92 6.21 3.75
CA ASP A 71 29.11 5.05 4.64
C ASP A 71 27.98 4.80 5.67
N SER A 72 26.84 5.47 5.54
CA SER A 72 25.65 5.19 6.35
C SER A 72 24.69 4.29 5.57
N LEU A 73 24.69 3.00 5.93
CA LEU A 73 23.62 2.07 5.59
C LEU A 73 22.42 2.39 6.47
N VAL A 74 21.28 2.69 5.85
CA VAL A 74 19.99 2.79 6.53
C VAL A 74 19.23 1.51 6.27
N GLU A 75 18.80 0.83 7.33
CA GLU A 75 17.92 -0.33 7.27
C GLU A 75 16.53 0.05 7.80
N GLU A 76 15.51 -0.47 7.15
CA GLU A 76 14.10 -0.20 7.44
C GLU A 76 13.33 -1.52 7.48
N ASN A 77 12.64 -1.75 8.60
CA ASN A 77 11.69 -2.84 8.76
C ASN A 77 10.33 -2.43 8.19
N LEU A 78 9.90 -3.15 7.14
CA LEU A 78 8.66 -2.88 6.43
C LEU A 78 7.59 -3.93 6.72
N LYS A 79 6.33 -3.52 6.79
CA LYS A 79 5.20 -4.46 6.91
C LYS A 79 4.02 -3.98 6.09
N ILE A 80 3.34 -4.89 5.39
CA ILE A 80 2.02 -4.64 4.81
C ILE A 80 1.03 -5.58 5.50
N ILE A 81 0.09 -5.01 6.26
CA ILE A 81 -0.85 -5.76 7.07
C ILE A 81 -2.26 -5.53 6.56
N LEU A 82 -2.99 -6.61 6.28
CA LEU A 82 -4.45 -6.59 6.14
C LEU A 82 -5.07 -6.90 7.50
N HIS A 83 -5.75 -5.92 8.09
CA HIS A 83 -6.51 -6.14 9.31
C HIS A 83 -7.95 -5.66 9.13
N LYS A 84 -8.90 -6.57 9.39
CA LYS A 84 -10.33 -6.40 9.07
C LYS A 84 -10.52 -6.10 7.59
N ASN A 85 -10.60 -4.82 7.23
CA ASN A 85 -10.79 -4.35 5.88
C ASN A 85 -9.93 -3.13 5.55
N THR A 86 -8.78 -3.05 6.19
CA THR A 86 -7.82 -1.97 6.01
C THR A 86 -6.47 -2.61 5.75
N ILE A 87 -5.82 -2.16 4.67
CA ILE A 87 -4.42 -2.48 4.40
C ILE A 87 -3.60 -1.31 4.93
N THR A 88 -2.59 -1.60 5.72
CA THR A 88 -1.69 -0.59 6.30
C THR A 88 -0.26 -0.98 5.97
N PHE A 89 0.50 -0.01 5.47
CA PHE A 89 1.94 -0.12 5.32
C PHE A 89 2.61 0.49 6.56
N TYR A 90 3.57 -0.21 7.13
CA TYR A 90 4.39 0.26 8.23
C TYR A 90 5.85 0.33 7.79
N ASN A 91 6.52 1.42 8.13
CA ASN A 91 7.95 1.60 7.98
C ASN A 91 8.56 1.96 9.33
N GLU A 92 9.54 1.20 9.76
CA GLU A 92 10.28 1.39 11.00
C GLU A 92 11.76 1.45 10.66
N ILE A 93 12.36 2.63 10.78
CA ILE A 93 13.81 2.81 10.59
C ILE A 93 14.50 2.10 11.75
N GLU A 94 15.45 1.23 11.43
CA GLU A 94 16.31 0.62 12.44
C GLU A 94 17.34 1.67 12.89
N GLU A 95 17.03 2.35 13.99
CA GLU A 95 17.97 3.23 14.67
C GLU A 95 18.83 2.41 15.64
N GLN A 96 20.06 2.88 15.91
CA GLN A 96 20.92 2.32 16.97
C GLN A 96 20.45 2.71 18.39
N THR A 97 19.25 3.29 18.52
CA THR A 97 18.64 3.77 19.77
C THR A 97 17.23 3.20 19.93
N GLU A 98 16.85 2.82 21.14
CA GLU A 98 15.65 2.01 21.47
C GLU A 98 14.28 2.66 21.15
N GLU A 99 14.22 3.86 20.56
CA GLU A 99 12.99 4.67 20.42
C GLU A 99 12.48 4.85 18.97
N SER A 100 12.77 3.93 18.04
CA SER A 100 12.17 4.05 16.72
C SER A 100 10.67 3.69 16.76
N THR A 101 9.82 4.64 16.34
CA THR A 101 8.37 4.43 16.25
C THR A 101 7.99 4.11 14.80
N PRO A 102 7.30 2.99 14.52
CA PRO A 102 6.84 2.68 13.18
C PRO A 102 5.90 3.76 12.62
N GLN A 103 6.23 4.28 11.44
CA GLN A 103 5.38 5.17 10.68
C GLN A 103 4.32 4.34 9.94
N ALA A 104 3.04 4.59 10.23
CA ALA A 104 1.92 3.90 9.61
C ALA A 104 1.33 4.70 8.44
N PHE A 105 1.07 4.04 7.32
CA PHE A 105 0.48 4.63 6.12
C PHE A 105 -0.77 3.86 5.74
N THR A 106 -1.89 4.57 5.66
CA THR A 106 -3.16 3.95 5.30
C THR A 106 -3.23 3.78 3.79
N PHE A 107 -3.70 2.62 3.36
CA PHE A 107 -3.99 2.35 1.97
C PHE A 107 -5.07 3.31 1.43
N SER A 108 -4.76 4.00 0.33
CA SER A 108 -5.60 5.06 -0.23
C SER A 108 -6.25 4.67 -1.55
N SER A 109 -5.59 3.86 -2.38
CA SER A 109 -6.13 3.34 -3.65
C SER A 109 -5.20 2.27 -4.24
N SER A 110 -5.78 1.32 -4.98
CA SER A 110 -5.05 0.44 -5.90
C SER A 110 -5.86 0.16 -7.15
N ASN A 111 -5.17 0.03 -8.28
CA ASN A 111 -5.55 -0.93 -9.31
C ASN A 111 -4.73 -2.22 -9.10
N SER A 112 -4.94 -3.29 -9.87
CA SER A 112 -4.22 -4.58 -9.67
C SER A 112 -2.70 -4.46 -9.61
N ASP A 113 -2.16 -3.41 -10.22
CA ASP A 113 -0.72 -3.25 -10.47
C ASP A 113 -0.11 -2.09 -9.67
N THR A 114 -0.87 -1.40 -8.82
CA THR A 114 -0.38 -0.22 -8.08
C THR A 114 -0.92 -0.20 -6.66
N LEU A 115 -0.06 0.00 -5.65
CA LEU A 115 -0.43 0.22 -4.26
C LEU A 115 -0.04 1.61 -3.84
N ILE A 116 -0.98 2.39 -3.31
CA ILE A 116 -0.74 3.75 -2.83
C ILE A 116 -1.07 3.84 -1.35
N PHE A 117 -0.05 4.10 -0.53
CA PHE A 117 -0.15 4.30 0.90
C PHE A 117 0.10 5.76 1.25
N THR A 118 -0.70 6.34 2.16
CA THR A 118 -0.57 7.74 2.56
C THR A 118 -0.63 7.92 4.07
N ASN A 119 0.15 8.85 4.59
CA ASN A 119 0.06 9.35 5.96
C ASN A 119 0.16 10.88 5.92
N LYS A 120 -0.97 11.58 6.03
CA LYS A 120 -1.01 13.05 5.97
C LYS A 120 -0.38 13.74 7.18
N GLU A 121 -0.25 13.04 8.29
CA GLU A 121 0.35 13.55 9.53
C GLU A 121 1.86 13.52 9.47
N ASN A 122 2.44 12.67 8.62
CA ASN A 122 3.88 12.59 8.46
C ASN A 122 4.42 13.70 7.55
N PHE A 123 5.54 14.29 7.93
CA PHE A 123 6.18 15.36 7.16
C PHE A 123 6.84 14.80 5.88
N TYR A 124 7.58 13.70 6.02
CA TYR A 124 8.25 13.02 4.92
C TYR A 124 8.62 11.58 5.30
N PRO A 125 8.35 10.58 4.44
CA PRO A 125 7.45 10.64 3.30
C PRO A 125 5.99 10.66 3.74
N ASN A 126 5.10 11.24 2.96
CA ASN A 126 3.66 11.22 3.27
C ASN A 126 2.85 10.38 2.27
N LYS A 127 3.50 9.90 1.21
CA LYS A 127 2.96 8.95 0.25
C LYS A 127 4.04 7.99 -0.23
N ILE A 128 3.68 6.71 -0.28
CA ILE A 128 4.50 5.63 -0.82
C ILE A 128 3.69 4.91 -1.89
N THR A 129 4.27 4.73 -3.08
CA THR A 129 3.63 4.03 -4.20
C THR A 129 4.49 2.89 -4.68
N TYR A 130 3.95 1.67 -4.64
CA TYR A 130 4.51 0.52 -5.33
C TYR A 130 3.76 0.30 -6.64
N LYS A 131 4.46 0.03 -7.73
CA LYS A 131 3.85 -0.30 -9.02
C LYS A 131 4.52 -1.51 -9.65
N HIS A 132 3.74 -2.53 -9.98
CA HIS A 132 4.14 -3.66 -10.79
C HIS A 132 4.35 -3.19 -12.24
N LEU A 133 5.56 -3.38 -12.78
CA LEU A 133 5.88 -3.03 -14.17
C LEU A 133 5.94 -4.29 -15.04
N THR A 134 6.69 -5.29 -14.57
CA THR A 134 6.82 -6.63 -15.16
C THR A 134 7.08 -7.62 -14.03
N ASP A 135 7.05 -8.92 -14.33
CA ASP A 135 7.35 -9.99 -13.34
C ASP A 135 8.73 -9.80 -12.66
N ASN A 136 9.66 -9.09 -13.33
CA ASN A 136 11.01 -8.84 -12.85
C ASN A 136 11.29 -7.38 -12.50
N ASN A 137 10.30 -6.48 -12.59
CA ASN A 137 10.49 -5.07 -12.31
C ASN A 137 9.32 -4.47 -11.52
N ILE A 138 9.66 -3.73 -10.47
CA ILE A 138 8.73 -2.88 -9.73
C ILE A 138 9.26 -1.45 -9.68
N SER A 139 8.36 -0.49 -9.56
CA SER A 139 8.68 0.90 -9.24
C SER A 139 8.27 1.19 -7.81
N VAL A 140 9.16 1.82 -7.04
CA VAL A 140 8.89 2.34 -5.70
C VAL A 140 9.03 3.86 -5.76
N LYS A 141 7.98 4.58 -5.38
CA LYS A 141 7.99 6.04 -5.27
C LYS A 141 7.77 6.46 -3.83
N ILE A 142 8.68 7.27 -3.33
CA ILE A 142 8.65 7.85 -1.99
C ILE A 142 8.47 9.35 -2.16
N GLU A 143 7.33 9.88 -1.74
CA GLU A 143 6.88 11.22 -2.07
C GLU A 143 6.44 12.01 -0.81
N ARG A 144 6.68 13.32 -0.85
CA ARG A 144 5.92 14.28 -0.04
C ARG A 144 5.00 15.11 -0.93
N ILE A 145 3.71 14.99 -0.70
CA ILE A 145 2.66 15.80 -1.34
C ILE A 145 2.25 16.93 -0.39
N GLY A 146 2.50 18.18 -0.77
CA GLY A 146 2.21 19.38 0.01
C GLY A 146 2.53 20.67 -0.78
N ALA A 147 2.23 21.84 -0.21
CA ALA A 147 2.35 23.13 -0.92
C ALA A 147 3.81 23.51 -1.19
N GLY A 148 4.26 23.36 -2.43
CA GLY A 148 5.59 23.75 -2.93
C GLY A 148 6.26 22.61 -3.69
N ASP A 149 7.44 22.21 -3.23
CA ASP A 149 8.28 21.20 -3.89
C ASP A 149 7.89 19.77 -3.54
N THR A 150 7.79 18.93 -4.59
CA THR A 150 7.62 17.49 -4.46
C THR A 150 9.00 16.86 -4.29
N ILE A 151 9.37 16.51 -3.05
CA ILE A 151 10.50 15.59 -2.85
C ILE A 151 10.01 14.22 -3.30
N LYS A 152 10.69 13.66 -4.32
CA LYS A 152 10.35 12.39 -4.92
C LYS A 152 11.62 11.59 -5.17
N TYR A 153 11.73 10.44 -4.50
CA TYR A 153 12.61 9.38 -4.95
C TYR A 153 11.77 8.36 -5.72
N GLU A 154 12.29 7.94 -6.87
CA GLU A 154 11.72 6.87 -7.67
C GLU A 154 12.82 5.87 -7.98
N PHE A 155 12.60 4.64 -7.53
CA PHE A 155 13.50 3.53 -7.77
C PHE A 155 12.81 2.54 -8.70
N ILE A 156 13.53 2.12 -9.75
CA ILE A 156 13.13 0.98 -10.57
C ILE A 156 13.93 -0.20 -10.06
N LEU A 157 13.24 -1.10 -9.37
CA LEU A 157 13.85 -2.27 -8.79
C LEU A 157 13.72 -3.44 -9.75
N LYS A 158 14.81 -4.19 -9.88
CA LYS A 158 14.87 -5.43 -10.63
C LYS A 158 14.91 -6.61 -9.67
N ARG A 159 14.20 -7.67 -10.01
CA ARG A 159 14.23 -8.91 -9.24
C ARG A 159 15.63 -9.53 -9.32
N LYS A 160 16.22 -9.80 -8.17
CA LYS A 160 17.47 -10.56 -8.06
C LYS A 160 17.14 -12.04 -8.26
N LYS A 161 17.78 -12.65 -9.26
CA LYS A 161 17.67 -14.09 -9.53
C LYS A 161 18.35 -14.92 -8.46
#